data_AF-A0A3M5GQP8-F1
#
_entry.id   AF-A0A3M5GQP8-F1
#
_cell.length_a   1.000
_cell.length_b   1.000
_cell.length_c   1.000
_cell.angle_alpha   90.00
_cell.angle_beta   90.00
_cell.angle_gamma   90.00
#
_symmetry.space_group_name_H-M   'P 1'
#
loop_
_entity.id
_entity.type
_entity.pdbx_description
1 polymer ?
#
loop_
_entity_poly.entity_id
_entity_poly.type
_entity_poly.pdbx_seq_one_letter_code
_entity_poly.pdbx_strand_id
1 'polypeptide(L)'
;MEAEAEAQVQRDADEHARVTAEAQALEAGKTLKLQEAATPQLGAVAGVISVTAGSGLFLDATIQAAIEILTALAGTAVSATTAVGIGTLLYSPSLGNGELPGRMLDLPARVLMPDLPDALNDVAATGGTIDMPYRIYGDRSKYSVVATQAEGGFSPRVPVRALTLDPVANAYTFTTSDTPPITLTLPIAAPGNSSTTTVAQPVETPAYAGITLEPIEVKAEPLPGTSQMDIRDAIYVYPLNSGLPPVYVVFNSPYDGATTRGEHSGRMYDPEKAGGPTQNLDWTAASVTQDGIDLVKLHTGRFGASDANTIMIDRLEKILRGELVVTDTDKIFYTHELRELERYRALGVADGVQGNVWNNAHTAALEDYRINENRDFLYTEAAQSAGDRQDHADALRGL
;
A
#
# COMPACT_ATOMS: atom_id res chain seq x y z
N MET A 1 -38.30 -18.50 29.81
CA MET A 1 -39.07 -17.91 28.69
C MET A 1 -38.80 -16.42 28.51
N GLU A 2 -39.23 -15.51 29.40
CA GLU A 2 -39.02 -14.05 29.18
C GLU A 2 -37.53 -13.65 29.21
N ALA A 3 -36.76 -14.11 30.21
CA ALA A 3 -35.32 -13.88 30.29
C ALA A 3 -34.49 -14.54 29.15
N GLU A 4 -34.98 -15.63 28.56
CA GLU A 4 -34.32 -16.29 27.41
C GLU A 4 -34.61 -15.55 26.10
N ALA A 5 -35.80 -14.97 25.96
CA ALA A 5 -36.17 -14.14 24.84
C ALA A 5 -35.39 -12.81 24.87
N GLU A 6 -35.26 -12.16 26.04
CA GLU A 6 -34.43 -10.96 26.21
C GLU A 6 -32.95 -11.22 25.93
N ALA A 7 -32.42 -12.36 26.41
CA ALA A 7 -31.04 -12.75 26.12
C ALA A 7 -30.80 -13.06 24.64
N GLN A 8 -31.81 -13.56 23.92
CA GLN A 8 -31.70 -13.78 22.48
C GLN A 8 -31.73 -12.47 21.70
N VAL A 9 -32.63 -11.55 22.06
CA VAL A 9 -32.70 -10.22 21.43
C VAL A 9 -31.39 -9.45 21.63
N GLN A 10 -30.77 -9.54 22.81
CA GLN A 10 -29.48 -8.90 23.05
C GLN A 10 -28.36 -9.53 22.20
N ARG A 11 -28.32 -10.86 22.08
CA ARG A 11 -27.33 -11.54 21.21
C ARG A 11 -27.48 -11.14 19.74
N ASP A 12 -28.72 -11.07 19.25
CA ASP A 12 -28.99 -10.68 17.87
C ASP A 12 -28.61 -9.20 17.62
N ALA A 13 -28.82 -8.32 18.61
CA ALA A 13 -28.42 -6.92 18.54
C ALA A 13 -26.89 -6.73 18.57
N ASP A 14 -26.19 -7.47 19.43
CA ASP A 14 -24.73 -7.43 19.53
C ASP A 14 -24.07 -7.99 18.26
N GLU A 15 -24.64 -9.07 17.69
CA GLU A 15 -24.18 -9.64 16.42
C GLU A 15 -24.44 -8.68 15.26
N HIS A 16 -25.62 -8.06 15.18
CA HIS A 16 -25.91 -7.05 14.17
C HIS A 16 -24.99 -5.83 14.28
N ALA A 17 -24.69 -5.37 15.51
CA ALA A 17 -23.76 -4.28 15.75
C ALA A 17 -22.34 -4.65 15.30
N ARG A 18 -21.88 -5.87 15.59
CA ARG A 18 -20.58 -6.39 15.13
C ARG A 18 -20.51 -6.44 13.60
N VAL A 19 -21.51 -7.03 12.94
CA VAL A 19 -21.57 -7.13 11.46
C VAL A 19 -21.62 -5.74 10.83
N THR A 20 -22.37 -4.81 11.42
CA THR A 20 -22.43 -3.42 10.94
C THR A 20 -21.09 -2.72 11.11
N ALA A 21 -20.41 -2.89 12.25
CA ALA A 21 -19.08 -2.33 12.49
C ALA A 21 -18.03 -2.93 11.55
N GLU A 22 -18.09 -4.23 11.27
CA GLU A 22 -17.20 -4.90 10.31
C GLU A 22 -17.46 -4.40 8.87
N ALA A 23 -18.71 -4.24 8.46
CA ALA A 23 -19.06 -3.67 7.16
C ALA A 23 -18.60 -2.20 7.03
N GLN A 24 -18.76 -1.40 8.09
CA GLN A 24 -18.26 -0.02 8.13
C GLN A 24 -16.73 0.05 8.11
N ALA A 25 -16.04 -0.84 8.81
CA ALA A 25 -14.58 -0.95 8.78
C ALA A 25 -14.08 -1.38 7.39
N LEU A 26 -14.81 -2.28 6.71
CA LEU A 26 -14.51 -2.71 5.35
C LEU A 26 -14.67 -1.57 4.32
N GLU A 27 -15.73 -0.77 4.44
CA GLU A 27 -15.95 0.40 3.57
C GLU A 27 -14.99 1.55 3.89
N ALA A 28 -14.67 1.78 5.17
CA ALA A 28 -13.58 2.68 5.56
C ALA A 28 -12.24 2.20 4.99
N GLY A 29 -12.01 0.89 4.96
CA GLY A 29 -10.87 0.19 4.35
C GLY A 29 -10.67 0.44 2.86
N LYS A 30 -11.67 1.03 2.17
CA LYS A 30 -11.65 1.37 0.73
C LYS A 30 -11.59 2.87 0.47
N THR A 31 -11.61 3.70 1.50
CA THR A 31 -11.70 5.15 1.37
C THR A 31 -10.37 5.81 1.70
N LEU A 32 -9.80 6.54 0.75
CA LEU A 32 -8.62 7.37 0.94
C LEU A 32 -9.04 8.82 1.15
N LYS A 33 -8.60 9.40 2.27
CA LYS A 33 -8.91 10.78 2.65
C LYS A 33 -7.64 11.61 2.70
N LEU A 34 -7.51 12.60 1.82
CA LEU A 34 -6.48 13.63 1.85
C LEU A 34 -7.14 15.00 1.80
N GLN A 35 -6.47 16.02 2.33
CA GLN A 35 -6.98 17.38 2.21
C GLN A 35 -6.85 17.86 0.76
N GLU A 36 -7.54 18.95 0.42
CA GLU A 36 -7.36 19.58 -0.89
C GLU A 36 -5.88 19.92 -1.13
N ALA A 37 -5.35 19.45 -2.25
CA ALA A 37 -3.92 19.41 -2.52
C ALA A 37 -3.40 20.78 -2.99
N ALA A 38 -3.26 21.73 -2.07
CA ALA A 38 -2.49 22.96 -2.31
C ALA A 38 -0.98 22.69 -2.43
N THR A 39 -0.50 21.61 -1.82
CA THR A 39 0.88 21.11 -1.84
C THR A 39 0.85 19.59 -1.98
N PRO A 40 1.94 18.94 -2.43
CA PRO A 40 1.97 17.48 -2.49
C PRO A 40 1.69 16.83 -1.13
N GLN A 41 0.76 15.86 -1.07
CA GLN A 41 0.48 15.08 0.14
C GLN A 41 0.54 13.59 -0.17
N LEU A 42 0.99 12.81 0.82
CA LEU A 42 1.00 11.35 0.76
C LEU A 42 0.01 10.82 1.81
N GLY A 43 -0.77 9.81 1.44
CA GLY A 43 -1.72 9.18 2.34
C GLY A 43 -1.87 7.69 2.12
N ALA A 44 -2.41 7.03 3.13
CA ALA A 44 -2.96 5.68 3.08
C ALA A 44 -4.39 5.72 3.62
N VAL A 45 -5.12 4.61 3.50
CA VAL A 45 -6.50 4.52 4.00
C VAL A 45 -6.58 4.86 5.50
N ALA A 46 -5.55 4.47 6.25
CA ALA A 46 -5.43 4.72 7.67
C ALA A 46 -5.06 6.17 8.04
N GLY A 47 -4.74 7.03 7.08
CA GLY A 47 -4.42 8.44 7.33
C GLY A 47 -3.33 9.05 6.46
N VAL A 48 -3.05 10.33 6.71
CA VAL A 48 -1.99 11.09 6.05
C VAL A 48 -0.63 10.57 6.50
N ILE A 49 0.24 10.29 5.54
CA ILE A 49 1.62 9.88 5.75
C ILE A 49 2.48 11.13 5.87
N SER A 50 3.28 11.22 6.93
CA SER A 50 4.16 12.36 7.14
C SER A 50 5.21 12.46 6.03
N VAL A 51 5.29 13.65 5.41
CA VAL A 51 6.39 14.03 4.52
C VAL A 51 7.39 14.81 5.36
N THR A 52 8.48 14.17 5.74
CA THR A 52 9.50 14.74 6.62
C THR A 52 10.61 15.35 5.78
N ALA A 53 10.98 16.60 6.01
CA ALA A 53 12.12 17.25 5.33
C ALA A 53 13.47 16.71 5.85
N GLY A 54 13.69 15.39 5.81
CA GLY A 54 14.90 14.73 6.32
C GLY A 54 16.20 15.29 5.73
N SER A 55 16.15 15.82 4.50
CA SER A 55 17.24 16.48 3.78
C SER A 55 17.19 18.03 3.81
N GLY A 56 16.22 18.62 4.51
CA GLY A 56 15.94 20.07 4.48
C GLY A 56 15.22 20.56 3.22
N LEU A 57 14.77 19.64 2.35
CA LEU A 57 14.05 19.92 1.11
C LEU A 57 12.54 19.73 1.29
N PHE A 58 11.74 20.51 0.56
CA PHE A 58 10.30 20.31 0.42
C PHE A 58 10.00 19.46 -0.83
N LEU A 59 8.95 18.63 -0.77
CA LEU A 59 8.64 17.67 -1.84
C LEU A 59 8.23 18.35 -3.15
N ASP A 60 7.57 19.50 -3.09
CA ASP A 60 7.26 20.33 -4.27
C ASP A 60 8.53 20.85 -4.95
N ALA A 61 9.50 21.31 -4.15
CA ALA A 61 10.80 21.77 -4.65
C ALA A 61 11.61 20.62 -5.29
N THR A 62 11.58 19.41 -4.71
CA THR A 62 12.25 18.25 -5.32
C THR A 62 11.58 17.82 -6.62
N ILE A 63 10.25 17.87 -6.72
CA ILE A 63 9.53 17.61 -7.97
C ILE A 63 9.92 18.61 -9.06
N GLN A 64 9.96 19.91 -8.75
CA GLN A 64 10.37 20.93 -9.73
C GLN A 64 11.82 20.73 -10.18
N ALA A 65 12.75 20.51 -9.25
CA ALA A 65 14.15 20.25 -9.60
C ALA A 65 14.32 18.97 -10.44
N ALA A 66 13.52 17.94 -10.19
CA ALA A 66 13.48 16.73 -10.99
C ALA A 66 13.00 16.98 -12.43
N ILE A 67 11.97 17.82 -12.61
CA ILE A 67 11.48 18.24 -13.93
C ILE A 67 12.56 19.02 -14.68
N GLU A 68 13.29 19.92 -14.02
CA GLU A 68 14.40 20.67 -14.63
C GLU A 68 15.51 19.74 -15.14
N ILE A 69 15.89 18.74 -14.33
CA ILE A 69 16.88 17.73 -14.72
C ILE A 69 16.39 16.93 -15.94
N LEU A 70 15.15 16.45 -15.92
CA LEU A 70 14.59 15.68 -17.05
C LEU A 70 14.48 16.54 -18.32
N THR A 71 14.13 17.82 -18.19
CA THR A 71 14.08 18.78 -19.30
C THR A 71 15.46 18.96 -19.93
N ALA A 72 16.50 19.11 -19.10
CA ALA A 72 17.88 19.23 -19.58
C ALA A 72 18.36 17.95 -20.31
N LEU A 73 17.85 16.78 -19.91
CA LEU A 73 18.18 15.50 -20.53
C LEU A 73 17.38 15.20 -21.80
N ALA A 74 16.22 15.82 -22.02
CA ALA A 74 15.38 15.59 -23.21
C ALA A 74 16.10 15.90 -24.54
N GLY A 75 17.12 16.76 -24.52
CA GLY A 75 17.98 17.04 -25.67
C GLY A 75 19.06 15.99 -25.95
N THR A 76 19.18 14.97 -25.11
CA THR A 76 20.17 13.89 -25.23
C THR A 76 19.49 12.62 -25.73
N ALA A 77 20.09 11.96 -26.72
CA ALA A 77 19.56 10.71 -27.29
C ALA A 77 19.75 9.54 -26.31
N VAL A 78 19.01 9.54 -25.20
CA VAL A 78 19.06 8.47 -24.20
C VAL A 78 18.09 7.37 -24.64
N SER A 79 18.63 6.20 -24.95
CA SER A 79 17.86 5.02 -25.37
C SER A 79 17.10 4.34 -24.21
N ALA A 80 17.24 4.84 -22.98
CA ALA A 80 16.66 4.27 -21.77
C ALA A 80 15.68 5.27 -21.13
N THR A 81 14.62 4.75 -20.49
CA THR A 81 13.71 5.55 -19.69
C THR A 81 14.46 6.12 -18.48
N THR A 82 14.42 7.44 -18.31
CA THR A 82 15.07 8.14 -17.20
C THR A 82 14.05 8.52 -16.14
N ALA A 83 14.40 8.29 -14.88
CA ALA A 83 13.68 8.80 -13.73
C ALA A 83 14.57 9.71 -12.90
N VAL A 84 13.95 10.57 -12.10
CA VAL A 84 14.63 11.30 -11.03
C VAL A 84 13.89 11.01 -9.74
N GLY A 85 14.58 10.38 -8.78
CA GLY A 85 14.02 10.11 -7.46
C GLY A 85 13.75 11.41 -6.69
N ILE A 86 12.58 11.51 -6.05
CA ILE A 86 12.14 12.71 -5.33
C ILE A 86 11.92 12.49 -3.85
N GLY A 87 11.74 11.24 -3.42
CA GLY A 87 11.67 10.90 -2.00
C GLY A 87 11.74 9.40 -1.73
N THR A 88 12.35 9.03 -0.61
CA THR A 88 12.48 7.65 -0.11
C THR A 88 11.42 7.37 0.93
N LEU A 89 10.90 6.15 0.93
CA LEU A 89 9.89 5.67 1.86
C LEU A 89 10.57 4.90 2.98
N LEU A 90 10.39 5.37 4.20
CA LEU A 90 10.83 4.67 5.40
C LEU A 90 9.63 4.02 6.07
N TYR A 91 9.80 2.77 6.46
CA TYR A 91 8.76 1.97 7.07
C TYR A 91 9.08 1.75 8.55
N SER A 92 8.07 1.82 9.41
CA SER A 92 8.24 1.36 10.78
C SER A 92 8.55 -0.16 10.77
N PRO A 93 9.33 -0.67 11.73
CA PRO A 93 9.59 -2.11 11.89
C PRO A 93 8.32 -2.98 11.85
N SER A 94 7.27 -2.52 12.55
CA SER A 94 5.95 -3.17 12.59
C SER A 94 5.29 -3.32 11.22
N LEU A 95 5.66 -2.48 10.25
CA LEU A 95 5.13 -2.50 8.88
C LEU A 95 6.11 -3.17 7.91
N GLY A 96 7.42 -3.08 8.17
CA GLY A 96 8.48 -3.76 7.41
C GLY A 96 8.38 -5.28 7.43
N ASN A 97 7.79 -5.84 8.48
CA ASN A 97 7.51 -7.28 8.66
C ASN A 97 6.04 -7.66 8.37
N GLY A 98 5.21 -6.73 7.88
CA GLY A 98 3.76 -6.89 7.77
C GLY A 98 3.13 -6.38 6.46
N GLU A 99 1.81 -6.24 6.49
CA GLU A 99 0.97 -5.67 5.42
C GLU A 99 1.33 -4.20 5.14
N LEU A 100 1.93 -3.92 3.99
CA LEU A 100 2.17 -2.55 3.53
C LEU A 100 0.87 -2.00 2.94
N PRO A 101 0.40 -0.81 3.37
CA PRO A 101 -0.83 -0.24 2.83
C PRO A 101 -0.63 0.25 1.40
N GLY A 102 -1.69 0.16 0.60
CA GLY A 102 -1.81 0.97 -0.62
C GLY A 102 -1.73 2.47 -0.27
N ARG A 103 -1.10 3.24 -1.14
CA ARG A 103 -0.81 4.66 -0.93
C ARG A 103 -1.33 5.51 -2.05
N MET A 104 -1.50 6.78 -1.74
CA MET A 104 -1.94 7.81 -2.66
C MET A 104 -1.08 9.04 -2.48
N LEU A 105 -0.43 9.48 -3.55
CA LEU A 105 0.23 10.78 -3.60
C LEU A 105 -0.62 11.71 -4.46
N ASP A 106 -0.99 12.87 -3.94
CA ASP A 106 -1.68 13.92 -4.68
C ASP A 106 -0.85 15.21 -4.72
N LEU A 107 -1.10 16.05 -5.72
CA LEU A 107 -0.45 17.34 -5.93
C LEU A 107 -1.23 18.18 -6.94
N PRO A 108 -1.12 19.53 -6.94
CA PRO A 108 -1.71 20.33 -8.00
C PRO A 108 -1.19 19.87 -9.37
N ALA A 109 -2.10 19.60 -10.32
CA ALA A 109 -1.69 19.06 -11.62
C ALA A 109 -0.76 20.00 -12.40
N ARG A 110 -0.83 21.32 -12.12
CA ARG A 110 0.05 22.34 -12.71
C ARG A 110 1.52 22.20 -12.32
N VAL A 111 1.83 21.49 -11.22
CA VAL A 111 3.22 21.20 -10.82
C VAL A 111 3.92 20.35 -11.89
N LEU A 112 3.20 19.42 -12.52
CA LEU A 112 3.73 18.54 -13.57
C LEU A 112 3.55 19.11 -14.99
N MET A 113 2.56 19.98 -15.19
CA MET A 113 2.29 20.64 -16.46
C MET A 113 1.79 22.07 -16.21
N PRO A 114 2.66 23.10 -16.19
CA PRO A 114 2.26 24.46 -15.85
C PRO A 114 1.11 24.99 -16.74
N ASP A 115 1.19 24.70 -18.04
CA ASP A 115 0.24 25.09 -19.08
C ASP A 115 -0.87 24.04 -19.29
N LEU A 116 -1.56 23.64 -18.22
CA LEU A 116 -2.71 22.73 -18.33
C LEU A 116 -3.79 23.30 -19.29
N PRO A 117 -4.41 22.45 -20.13
CA PRO A 117 -5.53 22.86 -20.97
C PRO A 117 -6.73 23.37 -20.16
N ASP A 118 -7.46 24.37 -20.66
CA ASP A 118 -8.63 24.91 -19.96
C ASP A 118 -9.86 23.97 -20.02
N ALA A 119 -9.96 23.14 -21.05
CA ALA A 119 -11.13 22.29 -21.33
C ALA A 119 -11.14 20.95 -20.57
N LEU A 120 -10.47 20.83 -19.43
CA LEU A 120 -10.35 19.56 -18.71
C LEU A 120 -11.70 19.00 -18.22
N ASN A 121 -12.68 19.87 -17.93
CA ASN A 121 -14.03 19.44 -17.56
C ASN A 121 -14.74 18.69 -18.71
N ASP A 122 -14.56 19.12 -19.97
CA ASP A 122 -15.12 18.45 -21.14
C ASP A 122 -14.43 17.09 -21.40
N VAL A 123 -13.11 17.04 -21.19
CA VAL A 123 -12.35 15.78 -21.25
C VAL A 123 -12.82 14.81 -20.17
N ALA A 124 -13.02 15.29 -18.94
CA ALA A 124 -13.52 14.49 -17.84
C ALA A 124 -14.93 13.94 -18.11
N ALA A 125 -15.83 14.75 -18.68
CA ALA A 125 -17.20 14.37 -19.01
C ALA A 125 -17.26 13.23 -20.04
N THR A 126 -16.25 13.09 -20.90
CA THR A 126 -16.12 12.02 -21.89
C THR A 126 -15.24 10.86 -21.42
N GLY A 127 -14.69 10.93 -20.20
CA GLY A 127 -13.75 9.94 -19.67
C GLY A 127 -12.41 9.91 -20.39
N GLY A 128 -12.05 10.99 -21.10
CA GLY A 128 -10.87 11.08 -21.95
C GLY A 128 -9.53 11.12 -21.20
N THR A 129 -8.46 11.37 -21.94
CA THR A 129 -7.08 11.45 -21.46
C THR A 129 -6.40 12.72 -21.96
N ILE A 130 -5.39 13.22 -21.26
CA ILE A 130 -4.46 14.23 -21.78
C ILE A 130 -3.05 13.65 -21.80
N ASP A 131 -2.22 14.17 -22.71
CA ASP A 131 -0.80 13.83 -22.74
C ASP A 131 -0.04 14.71 -21.75
N MET A 132 0.47 14.08 -20.68
CA MET A 132 1.32 14.74 -19.67
C MET A 132 2.80 14.51 -20.00
N PRO A 133 3.65 15.54 -19.97
CA PRO A 133 5.09 15.40 -20.25
C PRO A 133 5.85 14.67 -19.14
N TYR A 134 5.35 14.77 -17.90
CA TYR A 134 5.92 14.13 -16.72
C TYR A 134 4.82 13.46 -15.91
N ARG A 135 5.15 12.31 -15.31
CA ARG A 135 4.26 11.57 -14.39
C ARG A 135 5.03 11.22 -13.13
N ILE A 136 4.31 10.88 -12.07
CA ILE A 136 4.90 10.35 -10.83
C ILE A 136 4.81 8.84 -10.85
N TYR A 137 5.95 8.18 -10.67
CA TYR A 137 6.06 6.75 -10.47
C TYR A 137 6.44 6.46 -9.01
N GLY A 138 5.75 5.54 -8.36
CA GLY A 138 6.08 5.08 -7.01
C GLY A 138 6.31 3.57 -7.02
N ASP A 139 7.30 3.12 -6.24
CA ASP A 139 7.54 1.70 -5.98
C ASP A 139 7.55 1.44 -4.46
N ARG A 140 8.06 0.29 -4.02
CA ARG A 140 8.15 -0.05 -2.59
C ARG A 140 9.13 0.85 -1.83
N SER A 141 10.18 1.41 -2.41
CA SER A 141 11.19 2.16 -1.67
C SER A 141 11.18 3.66 -1.92
N LYS A 142 10.62 4.14 -3.05
CA LYS A 142 10.67 5.57 -3.39
C LYS A 142 9.56 6.03 -4.32
N TYR A 143 9.45 7.35 -4.43
CA TYR A 143 8.76 8.04 -5.52
C TYR A 143 9.77 8.74 -6.44
N SER A 144 9.46 8.75 -7.72
CA SER A 144 10.27 9.37 -8.78
C SER A 144 9.40 10.16 -9.75
N VAL A 145 9.94 11.25 -10.31
CA VAL A 145 9.38 11.87 -11.52
C VAL A 145 9.94 11.16 -12.73
N VAL A 146 9.08 10.85 -13.69
CA VAL A 146 9.46 10.17 -14.94
C VAL A 146 9.03 11.00 -16.15
N ALA A 147 9.88 11.03 -17.18
CA ALA A 147 9.53 11.63 -18.47
C ALA A 147 8.68 10.64 -19.28
N THR A 148 7.63 11.14 -19.92
CA THR A 148 6.75 10.31 -20.74
C THR A 148 7.20 10.23 -22.19
N GLN A 149 6.87 9.12 -22.85
CA GLN A 149 7.26 8.83 -24.21
C GLN A 149 6.10 8.11 -24.92
N ALA A 150 5.78 8.53 -26.15
CA ALA A 150 4.69 7.93 -26.91
C ALA A 150 4.99 6.49 -27.35
N GLU A 151 6.26 6.17 -27.57
CA GLU A 151 6.73 4.86 -28.03
C GLU A 151 7.73 4.28 -27.02
N GLY A 152 7.28 3.36 -26.16
CA GLY A 152 8.10 2.75 -25.10
C GLY A 152 8.15 3.57 -23.80
N GLY A 153 8.63 2.97 -22.70
CA GLY A 153 8.71 3.64 -21.40
C GLY A 153 7.34 3.99 -20.80
N PHE A 154 7.20 5.17 -20.20
CA PHE A 154 5.93 5.61 -19.60
C PHE A 154 5.04 6.31 -20.62
N SER A 155 3.81 5.82 -20.78
CA SER A 155 2.79 6.46 -21.63
C SER A 155 2.56 7.92 -21.21
N PRO A 156 2.38 8.88 -22.15
CA PRO A 156 1.97 10.23 -21.81
C PRO A 156 0.50 10.33 -21.42
N ARG A 157 -0.33 9.35 -21.81
CA ARG A 157 -1.78 9.42 -21.65
C ARG A 157 -2.19 9.25 -20.19
N VAL A 158 -2.63 10.34 -19.59
CA VAL A 158 -3.18 10.39 -18.23
C VAL A 158 -4.70 10.59 -18.30
N PRO A 159 -5.51 9.73 -17.68
CA PRO A 159 -6.96 9.89 -17.63
C PRO A 159 -7.40 11.17 -16.90
N VAL A 160 -8.49 11.78 -17.37
CA VAL A 160 -9.15 12.90 -16.67
C VAL A 160 -10.48 12.43 -16.10
N ARG A 161 -10.75 12.72 -14.83
CA ARG A 161 -11.92 12.23 -14.10
C ARG A 161 -12.60 13.38 -13.35
N ALA A 162 -13.93 13.40 -13.36
CA ALA A 162 -14.70 14.41 -12.66
C ALA A 162 -14.95 13.98 -11.21
N LEU A 163 -14.66 14.87 -10.27
CA LEU A 163 -15.05 14.73 -8.87
C LEU A 163 -16.53 15.11 -8.72
N THR A 164 -17.22 14.43 -7.80
CA THR A 164 -18.60 14.72 -7.44
C THR A 164 -18.65 15.35 -6.05
N LEU A 165 -19.46 16.39 -5.86
CA LEU A 165 -19.71 16.93 -4.52
C LEU A 165 -20.63 15.98 -3.76
N ASP A 166 -20.15 15.46 -2.63
CA ASP A 166 -20.97 14.79 -1.63
C ASP A 166 -21.35 15.82 -0.54
N PRO A 167 -22.61 16.30 -0.51
CA PRO A 167 -23.04 17.30 0.46
C PRO A 167 -23.18 16.72 1.88
N VAL A 168 -23.29 15.39 2.03
CA VAL A 168 -23.40 14.74 3.34
C VAL A 168 -22.02 14.59 3.96
N ALA A 169 -21.04 14.14 3.18
CA ALA A 169 -19.65 14.05 3.61
C ALA A 169 -18.95 15.43 3.67
N ASN A 170 -19.57 16.47 3.10
CA ASN A 170 -18.97 17.78 2.87
C ASN A 170 -17.59 17.65 2.20
N ALA A 171 -17.54 16.89 1.11
CA ALA A 171 -16.31 16.50 0.43
C ALA A 171 -16.52 16.34 -1.07
N TYR A 172 -15.44 16.43 -1.83
CA TYR A 172 -15.42 15.98 -3.23
C TYR A 172 -14.97 14.54 -3.29
N THR A 173 -15.66 13.69 -4.05
CA THR A 173 -15.41 12.25 -4.09
C THR A 173 -15.28 11.72 -5.52
N PHE A 174 -14.55 10.63 -5.65
CA PHE A 174 -14.51 9.78 -6.84
C PHE A 174 -14.33 8.33 -6.44
N THR A 175 -15.10 7.42 -7.03
CA THR A 175 -14.94 5.99 -6.83
C THR A 175 -14.39 5.37 -8.10
N THR A 176 -13.27 4.68 -7.98
CA THR A 176 -12.61 4.01 -9.10
C THR A 176 -13.39 2.76 -9.53
N SER A 177 -13.16 2.31 -10.76
CA SER A 177 -13.75 1.07 -11.30
C SER A 177 -12.93 -0.18 -10.97
N ASP A 178 -11.96 -0.07 -10.06
CA ASP A 178 -11.12 -1.20 -9.66
C ASP A 178 -11.94 -2.25 -8.90
N THR A 179 -11.38 -3.44 -8.75
CA THR A 179 -11.96 -4.51 -7.94
C THR A 179 -10.96 -4.90 -6.85
N PRO A 180 -11.19 -4.53 -5.57
CA PRO A 180 -12.30 -3.70 -5.08
C PRO A 180 -12.15 -2.22 -5.47
N PRO A 181 -13.26 -1.47 -5.55
CA PRO A 181 -13.22 -0.05 -5.88
C PRO A 181 -12.55 0.73 -4.74
N ILE A 182 -11.84 1.79 -5.10
CA ILE A 182 -11.22 2.72 -4.16
C ILE A 182 -11.98 4.05 -4.24
N THR A 183 -12.38 4.59 -3.10
CA THR A 183 -13.03 5.90 -3.02
C THR A 183 -12.03 6.96 -2.59
N LEU A 184 -11.68 7.85 -3.50
CA LEU A 184 -10.99 9.10 -3.21
C LEU A 184 -11.98 10.08 -2.58
N THR A 185 -11.63 10.65 -1.42
CA THR A 185 -12.39 11.68 -0.71
C THR A 185 -11.50 12.86 -0.37
N LEU A 186 -11.90 14.05 -0.81
CA LEU A 186 -11.20 15.32 -0.59
C LEU A 186 -12.11 16.25 0.23
N PRO A 187 -11.97 16.30 1.57
CA PRO A 187 -12.85 17.08 2.45
C PRO A 187 -12.79 18.58 2.18
N ILE A 188 -13.94 19.25 2.29
CA ILE A 188 -14.04 20.70 2.18
C ILE A 188 -13.86 21.30 3.58
N ALA A 189 -12.91 22.22 3.74
CA ALA A 189 -12.73 22.95 4.99
C ALA A 189 -14.01 23.72 5.36
N ALA A 190 -14.56 23.45 6.54
CA ALA A 190 -15.75 24.14 7.04
C ALA A 190 -15.35 25.39 7.83
N PRO A 191 -15.94 26.57 7.56
CA PRO A 191 -15.86 27.70 8.47
C PRO A 191 -16.51 27.32 9.81
N GLY A 192 -15.81 27.54 10.93
CA GLY A 192 -16.34 27.23 12.26
C GLY A 192 -17.60 28.04 12.64
N ASN A 193 -17.91 29.11 11.89
CA ASN A 193 -19.13 29.91 11.99
C ASN A 193 -19.35 30.71 10.69
N SER A 194 -20.53 31.31 10.51
CA SER A 194 -20.82 32.24 9.39
C SER A 194 -20.19 33.64 9.59
N SER A 195 -19.16 33.76 10.44
CA SER A 195 -18.50 35.05 10.66
C SER A 195 -17.56 35.35 9.50
N THR A 196 -17.56 36.60 9.03
CA THR A 196 -16.61 37.11 8.03
C THR A 196 -15.20 37.34 8.61
N THR A 197 -14.93 36.87 9.84
CA THR A 197 -13.71 37.13 10.59
C THR A 197 -12.97 35.87 11.03
N THR A 198 -13.51 34.68 10.78
CA THR A 198 -12.89 33.40 11.18
C THR A 198 -12.50 32.61 9.93
N VAL A 199 -11.21 32.30 9.81
CA VAL A 199 -10.66 31.47 8.72
C VAL A 199 -11.21 30.06 8.84
N ALA A 200 -11.53 29.40 7.72
CA ALA A 200 -11.95 28.01 7.72
C ALA A 200 -10.89 27.12 8.38
N GLN A 201 -11.31 26.24 9.29
CA GLN A 201 -10.38 25.30 9.91
C GLN A 201 -10.25 24.07 9.00
N PRO A 202 -9.01 23.61 8.70
CA PRO A 202 -8.80 22.37 7.96
C PRO A 202 -9.47 21.20 8.68
N VAL A 203 -10.08 20.28 7.93
CA VAL A 203 -10.62 19.04 8.50
C VAL A 203 -9.47 18.18 8.99
N GLU A 204 -9.44 17.85 10.29
CA GLU A 204 -8.42 16.96 10.85
C GLU A 204 -8.49 15.59 10.15
N THR A 205 -7.38 15.20 9.54
CA THR A 205 -7.20 13.87 8.95
C THR A 205 -6.24 13.09 9.85
N PRO A 206 -6.53 11.84 10.23
CA PRO A 206 -5.64 11.05 11.08
C PRO A 206 -4.24 10.97 10.49
N ALA A 207 -3.21 11.05 11.34
CA ALA A 207 -1.83 10.83 10.92
C ALA A 207 -1.51 9.32 10.96
N TYR A 208 -0.92 8.82 9.87
CA TYR A 208 -0.44 7.45 9.78
C TYR A 208 1.05 7.39 10.15
N ALA A 209 1.37 6.72 11.26
CA ALA A 209 2.73 6.66 11.80
C ALA A 209 3.60 5.52 11.24
N GLY A 210 3.05 4.64 10.39
CA GLY A 210 3.75 3.45 9.91
C GLY A 210 4.70 3.69 8.74
N ILE A 211 4.57 4.83 8.05
CA ILE A 211 5.41 5.22 6.91
C ILE A 211 5.79 6.68 7.08
N THR A 212 6.99 7.05 6.62
CA THR A 212 7.35 8.42 6.31
C THR A 212 7.90 8.52 4.89
N LEU A 213 7.65 9.64 4.23
CA LEU A 213 8.30 9.98 2.97
C LEU A 213 9.35 11.06 3.24
N GLU A 214 10.60 10.79 2.91
CA GLU A 214 11.70 11.73 3.05
C GLU A 214 12.17 12.20 1.68
N PRO A 215 12.04 13.50 1.34
CA PRO A 215 12.61 14.03 0.11
C PRO A 215 14.11 13.77 0.04
N ILE A 216 14.59 13.42 -1.15
CA ILE A 216 16.02 13.11 -1.38
C ILE A 216 16.66 14.13 -2.31
N GLU A 217 17.99 14.15 -2.33
CA GLU A 217 18.73 14.89 -3.34
C GLU A 217 18.39 14.36 -4.74
N VAL A 218 17.95 15.25 -5.62
CA VAL A 218 17.49 14.87 -6.96
C VAL A 218 18.64 14.45 -7.86
N LYS A 219 18.65 13.19 -8.28
CA LYS A 219 19.62 12.63 -9.23
C LYS A 219 18.91 11.80 -10.28
N ALA A 220 19.35 11.92 -11.53
CA ALA A 220 18.84 11.12 -12.63
C ALA A 220 19.36 9.68 -12.51
N GLU A 221 18.46 8.73 -12.70
CA GLU A 221 18.72 7.30 -12.62
C GLU A 221 18.10 6.59 -13.83
N PRO A 222 18.79 5.61 -14.42
CA PRO A 222 18.19 4.80 -15.47
C PRO A 222 17.16 3.84 -14.86
N LEU A 223 15.99 3.72 -15.49
CA LEU A 223 15.00 2.70 -15.14
C LEU A 223 15.13 1.45 -16.02
N PRO A 224 14.94 0.25 -15.44
CA PRO A 224 14.92 -0.99 -16.21
C PRO A 224 13.61 -1.08 -17.01
N GLY A 225 13.65 -0.90 -18.33
CA GLY A 225 12.53 -1.29 -19.21
C GLY A 225 12.52 -0.62 -20.58
N THR A 226 12.48 -1.43 -21.64
CA THR A 226 12.13 -1.06 -23.02
C THR A 226 10.65 -1.28 -23.34
N SER A 227 9.89 -1.89 -22.41
CA SER A 227 8.45 -2.13 -22.52
C SER A 227 7.64 -0.97 -21.91
N GLN A 228 6.41 -0.80 -22.38
CA GLN A 228 5.50 0.22 -21.85
C GLN A 228 5.19 -0.07 -20.37
N MET A 229 5.48 0.87 -19.49
CA MET A 229 5.16 0.83 -18.07
C MET A 229 3.88 1.65 -17.82
N ASP A 230 2.96 1.08 -17.06
CA ASP A 230 1.72 1.75 -16.71
C ASP A 230 1.78 2.32 -15.29
N ILE A 231 1.16 3.48 -15.10
CA ILE A 231 1.05 4.17 -13.81
C ILE A 231 -0.43 4.34 -13.53
N ARG A 232 -0.86 3.96 -12.34
CA ARG A 232 -2.25 4.14 -11.90
C ARG A 232 -2.45 5.56 -11.38
N ASP A 233 -2.60 6.51 -12.30
CA ASP A 233 -2.83 7.92 -12.01
C ASP A 233 -4.04 8.48 -12.77
N ALA A 234 -4.45 9.69 -12.37
CA ALA A 234 -5.40 10.50 -13.13
C ALA A 234 -5.31 11.98 -12.71
N ILE A 235 -5.81 12.85 -13.58
CA ILE A 235 -6.15 14.24 -13.23
C ILE A 235 -7.62 14.26 -12.80
N TYR A 236 -7.87 14.72 -11.59
CA TYR A 236 -9.21 14.91 -11.03
C TYR A 236 -9.61 16.37 -11.13
N VAL A 237 -10.75 16.61 -11.78
CA VAL A 237 -11.31 17.96 -11.96
C VAL A 237 -12.48 18.16 -11.02
N TYR A 238 -12.47 19.27 -10.31
CA TYR A 238 -13.59 19.69 -9.50
C TYR A 238 -14.75 20.19 -10.38
N PRO A 239 -16.00 20.14 -9.89
CA PRO A 239 -17.13 20.77 -10.57
C PRO A 239 -16.81 22.22 -10.94
N LEU A 240 -17.18 22.65 -12.16
CA LEU A 240 -16.80 23.95 -12.73
C LEU A 240 -17.04 25.17 -11.81
N ASN A 241 -18.05 25.10 -10.95
CA ASN A 241 -18.43 26.19 -10.05
C ASN A 241 -17.67 26.19 -8.70
N SER A 242 -16.74 25.27 -8.47
CA SER A 242 -15.98 25.19 -7.21
C SER A 242 -14.88 26.25 -7.10
N GLY A 243 -14.32 26.69 -8.23
CA GLY A 243 -13.14 27.56 -8.29
C GLY A 243 -11.83 26.87 -7.91
N LEU A 244 -11.82 25.56 -7.68
CA LEU A 244 -10.63 24.79 -7.28
C LEU A 244 -9.85 24.28 -8.49
N PRO A 245 -8.50 24.31 -8.46
CA PRO A 245 -7.68 23.82 -9.55
C PRO A 245 -7.70 22.29 -9.65
N PRO A 246 -7.47 21.70 -10.84
CA PRO A 246 -7.34 20.25 -10.98
C PRO A 246 -6.18 19.67 -10.17
N VAL A 247 -6.39 18.49 -9.59
CA VAL A 247 -5.39 17.74 -8.81
C VAL A 247 -4.93 16.52 -9.60
N TYR A 248 -3.63 16.26 -9.63
CA TYR A 248 -3.07 15.00 -10.11
C TYR A 248 -2.95 14.05 -8.92
N VAL A 249 -3.40 12.81 -9.10
CA VAL A 249 -3.32 11.78 -8.07
C VAL A 249 -2.73 10.52 -8.67
N VAL A 250 -1.77 9.92 -7.98
CA VAL A 250 -1.23 8.59 -8.29
C VAL A 250 -1.52 7.64 -7.13
N PHE A 251 -2.08 6.47 -7.45
CA PHE A 251 -2.23 5.37 -6.53
C PHE A 251 -1.06 4.41 -6.70
N ASN A 252 -0.45 4.02 -5.58
CA ASN A 252 0.65 3.07 -5.57
C ASN A 252 0.32 1.89 -4.64
N SER A 253 0.43 0.68 -5.17
CA SER A 253 0.38 -0.54 -4.38
C SER A 253 1.82 -0.96 -4.06
N PRO A 254 2.15 -1.27 -2.80
CA PRO A 254 3.46 -1.87 -2.48
C PRO A 254 3.61 -3.28 -3.07
N TYR A 255 2.53 -3.84 -3.63
CA TYR A 255 2.45 -5.16 -4.24
C TYR A 255 2.20 -5.03 -5.74
N ASP A 256 3.29 -4.94 -6.51
CA ASP A 256 3.23 -4.79 -7.97
C ASP A 256 2.45 -5.92 -8.64
N GLY A 257 1.51 -5.55 -9.52
CA GLY A 257 0.70 -6.49 -10.28
C GLY A 257 -0.40 -7.22 -9.47
N ALA A 258 -0.59 -6.90 -8.20
CA ALA A 258 -1.69 -7.46 -7.41
C ALA A 258 -3.06 -6.98 -7.92
N THR A 259 -3.96 -7.93 -8.19
CA THR A 259 -5.28 -7.66 -8.81
C THR A 259 -6.45 -8.05 -7.92
N THR A 260 -6.22 -8.87 -6.89
CA THR A 260 -7.26 -9.49 -6.08
C THR A 260 -6.99 -9.24 -4.61
N ARG A 261 -8.04 -8.92 -3.86
CA ARG A 261 -7.97 -8.86 -2.39
C ARG A 261 -8.30 -10.23 -1.82
N GLY A 262 -7.41 -10.78 -0.98
CA GLY A 262 -7.66 -12.01 -0.22
C GLY A 262 -8.89 -11.87 0.66
N GLU A 263 -9.72 -12.91 0.73
CA GLU A 263 -10.97 -12.92 1.48
C GLU A 263 -10.71 -12.91 2.98
N HIS A 264 -9.72 -13.68 3.42
CA HIS A 264 -9.43 -13.88 4.84
C HIS A 264 -8.32 -12.95 5.34
N SER A 265 -7.24 -12.87 4.59
CA SER A 265 -6.05 -12.08 4.93
C SER A 265 -6.26 -10.59 4.67
N GLY A 266 -7.12 -10.23 3.72
CA GLY A 266 -7.35 -8.85 3.30
C GLY A 266 -6.24 -8.26 2.42
N ARG A 267 -5.16 -9.01 2.17
CA ARG A 267 -3.98 -8.57 1.41
C ARG A 267 -4.27 -8.53 -0.09
N MET A 268 -3.62 -7.62 -0.81
CA MET A 268 -3.69 -7.63 -2.27
C MET A 268 -2.65 -8.59 -2.84
N TYR A 269 -3.06 -9.47 -3.75
CA TYR A 269 -2.18 -10.38 -4.48
C TYR A 269 -2.66 -10.67 -5.91
N ASP A 270 -1.82 -11.31 -6.71
CA ASP A 270 -2.13 -11.82 -8.04
C ASP A 270 -2.31 -13.36 -7.98
N PRO A 271 -3.56 -13.88 -8.04
CA PRO A 271 -3.83 -15.32 -7.97
C PRO A 271 -3.16 -16.12 -9.09
N GLU A 272 -2.94 -15.51 -10.26
CA GLU A 272 -2.30 -16.18 -11.40
C GLU A 272 -0.78 -16.37 -11.18
N LYS A 273 -0.19 -15.59 -10.26
CA LYS A 273 1.24 -15.63 -9.90
C LYS A 273 1.49 -16.15 -8.48
N ALA A 274 0.52 -16.85 -7.90
CA ALA A 274 0.57 -17.34 -6.52
C ALA A 274 1.05 -18.79 -6.35
N GLY A 275 1.49 -19.45 -7.43
CA GLY A 275 1.93 -20.85 -7.38
C GLY A 275 0.79 -21.85 -7.33
N GLY A 276 -0.37 -21.51 -7.91
CA GLY A 276 -1.56 -22.34 -7.98
C GLY A 276 -2.76 -21.74 -7.21
N PRO A 277 -3.97 -22.31 -7.39
CA PRO A 277 -5.17 -21.81 -6.73
C PRO A 277 -5.06 -21.92 -5.20
N THR A 278 -5.79 -21.06 -4.49
CA THR A 278 -6.00 -21.20 -3.05
C THR A 278 -6.87 -22.42 -2.76
N GLN A 279 -6.65 -23.03 -1.60
CA GLN A 279 -7.33 -24.20 -1.09
C GLN A 279 -8.02 -23.85 0.24
N ASN A 280 -8.77 -24.79 0.78
CA ASN A 280 -9.40 -24.65 2.08
C ASN A 280 -8.80 -25.69 3.04
N LEU A 281 -7.65 -25.34 3.62
CA LEU A 281 -6.83 -26.19 4.47
C LEU A 281 -7.05 -25.89 5.95
N ASP A 282 -6.68 -26.86 6.78
CA ASP A 282 -6.81 -26.79 8.23
C ASP A 282 -5.43 -26.97 8.89
N TRP A 283 -4.98 -25.96 9.61
CA TRP A 283 -3.72 -25.97 10.33
C TRP A 283 -3.83 -26.62 11.73
N THR A 284 -5.04 -26.77 12.27
CA THR A 284 -5.25 -27.16 13.68
C THR A 284 -4.80 -28.59 13.97
N ALA A 285 -4.86 -29.46 12.97
CA ALA A 285 -4.43 -30.86 13.04
C ALA A 285 -2.91 -31.07 12.80
N ALA A 286 -2.16 -30.01 12.52
CA ALA A 286 -0.74 -30.11 12.21
C ALA A 286 0.08 -30.65 13.38
N SER A 287 1.06 -31.49 13.04
CA SER A 287 2.04 -32.05 13.98
C SER A 287 3.45 -31.70 13.48
N VAL A 288 4.27 -31.18 14.39
CA VAL A 288 5.65 -30.76 14.06
C VAL A 288 6.52 -32.00 13.87
N THR A 289 7.24 -32.06 12.75
CA THR A 289 8.18 -33.12 12.41
C THR A 289 9.56 -32.56 12.13
N GLN A 290 10.60 -33.39 12.23
CA GLN A 290 11.97 -33.00 11.89
C GLN A 290 12.07 -32.50 10.43
N ASP A 291 11.55 -33.29 9.48
CA ASP A 291 11.57 -32.93 8.06
C ASP A 291 10.87 -31.59 7.81
N GLY A 292 9.76 -31.32 8.48
CA GLY A 292 9.08 -30.03 8.34
C GLY A 292 9.86 -28.87 8.96
N ILE A 293 10.53 -29.06 10.12
CA ILE A 293 11.41 -28.03 10.68
C ILE A 293 12.55 -27.70 9.70
N ASP A 294 13.12 -28.72 9.07
CA ASP A 294 14.20 -28.53 8.10
C ASP A 294 13.73 -27.77 6.86
N LEU A 295 12.50 -28.02 6.40
CA LEU A 295 11.86 -27.24 5.33
C LEU A 295 11.53 -25.80 5.75
N VAL A 296 11.07 -25.58 6.99
CA VAL A 296 10.83 -24.23 7.52
C VAL A 296 12.13 -23.43 7.57
N LYS A 297 13.23 -24.04 8.03
CA LYS A 297 14.57 -23.42 8.01
C LYS A 297 15.03 -23.09 6.59
N LEU A 298 14.78 -24.00 5.64
CA LEU A 298 15.12 -23.80 4.23
C LEU A 298 14.36 -22.63 3.62
N HIS A 299 13.06 -22.51 3.90
CA HIS A 299 12.22 -21.42 3.41
C HIS A 299 12.60 -20.08 4.04
N THR A 300 12.56 -20.00 5.38
CA THR A 300 12.83 -18.74 6.10
C THR A 300 14.25 -18.23 5.90
N GLY A 301 15.23 -19.12 5.72
CA GLY A 301 16.63 -18.77 5.45
C GLY A 301 16.85 -17.98 4.15
N ARG A 302 15.87 -17.97 3.23
CA ARG A 302 15.95 -17.21 1.97
C ARG A 302 15.84 -15.69 2.14
N PHE A 303 15.33 -15.22 3.28
CA PHE A 303 15.01 -13.80 3.53
C PHE A 303 16.07 -13.07 4.36
N GLY A 304 17.22 -13.69 4.62
CA GLY A 304 18.24 -13.15 5.51
C GLY A 304 18.00 -13.53 6.98
N ALA A 305 18.84 -13.01 7.87
CA ALA A 305 18.74 -13.30 9.30
C ALA A 305 17.53 -12.60 9.91
N SER A 306 16.70 -13.35 10.64
CA SER A 306 15.56 -12.83 11.39
C SER A 306 15.52 -13.44 12.79
N ASP A 307 15.56 -12.58 13.81
CA ASP A 307 15.47 -12.96 15.21
C ASP A 307 14.10 -13.56 15.53
N ALA A 308 13.03 -13.05 14.89
CA ALA A 308 11.68 -13.59 15.02
C ALA A 308 11.59 -15.03 14.49
N ASN A 309 12.12 -15.29 13.28
CA ASN A 309 12.20 -16.63 12.70
C ASN A 309 13.05 -17.57 13.57
N THR A 310 14.18 -17.06 14.09
CA THR A 310 15.06 -17.84 14.97
C THR A 310 14.32 -18.33 16.21
N ILE A 311 13.53 -17.47 16.85
CA ILE A 311 12.72 -17.84 18.02
C ILE A 311 11.64 -18.84 17.66
N MET A 312 10.91 -18.65 16.56
CA MET A 312 9.86 -19.59 16.16
C MET A 312 10.45 -20.97 15.82
N ILE A 313 11.59 -21.04 15.13
CA ILE A 313 12.27 -22.30 14.82
C ILE A 313 12.75 -23.00 16.11
N ASP A 314 13.35 -22.29 17.07
CA ASP A 314 13.75 -22.87 18.37
C ASP A 314 12.54 -23.42 19.14
N ARG A 315 11.38 -22.75 19.08
CA ARG A 315 10.13 -23.25 19.65
C ARG A 315 9.69 -24.55 18.99
N LEU A 316 9.71 -24.64 17.65
CA LEU A 316 9.35 -25.87 16.93
C LEU A 316 10.27 -27.03 17.32
N GLU A 317 11.57 -26.80 17.48
CA GLU A 317 12.52 -27.82 17.94
C GLU A 317 12.25 -28.28 19.38
N LYS A 318 11.92 -27.35 20.29
CA LYS A 318 11.52 -27.70 21.67
C LYS A 318 10.23 -28.49 21.71
N ILE A 319 9.26 -28.16 20.85
CA ILE A 319 8.01 -28.91 20.70
C ILE A 319 8.31 -30.34 20.21
N LEU A 320 9.17 -30.49 19.20
CA LEU A 320 9.56 -31.80 18.69
C LEU A 320 10.23 -32.67 19.77
N ARG A 321 11.02 -32.07 20.67
CA ARG A 321 11.65 -32.76 21.81
C ARG A 321 10.71 -33.00 23.00
N GLY A 322 9.46 -32.50 22.95
CA GLY A 322 8.51 -32.58 24.06
C GLY A 322 8.83 -31.65 25.24
N GLU A 323 9.71 -30.67 25.04
CA GLU A 323 10.13 -29.69 26.04
C GLU A 323 9.15 -28.50 26.15
N LEU A 324 8.32 -28.31 25.12
CA LEU A 324 7.35 -27.23 25.04
C LEU A 324 6.01 -27.75 24.52
N VAL A 325 4.92 -27.28 25.12
CA VAL A 325 3.56 -27.56 24.62
C VAL A 325 3.31 -26.70 23.39
N VAL A 326 2.90 -27.32 22.29
CA VAL A 326 2.54 -26.64 21.04
C VAL A 326 1.36 -25.68 21.26
N THR A 327 1.46 -24.47 20.72
CA THR A 327 0.36 -23.50 20.68
C THR A 327 -0.20 -23.35 19.26
N ASP A 328 -1.32 -22.65 19.12
CA ASP A 328 -1.91 -22.34 17.81
C ASP A 328 -0.95 -21.53 16.95
N THR A 329 -0.29 -20.50 17.51
CA THR A 329 0.75 -19.72 16.83
C THR A 329 1.87 -20.59 16.26
N ASP A 330 2.32 -21.61 16.99
CA ASP A 330 3.37 -22.52 16.51
C ASP A 330 2.89 -23.34 15.29
N LYS A 331 1.63 -23.79 15.30
CA LYS A 331 1.04 -24.55 14.19
C LYS A 331 0.77 -23.66 12.97
N ILE A 332 0.23 -22.47 13.19
CA ILE A 332 -0.03 -21.48 12.14
C ILE A 332 1.28 -21.14 11.44
N PHE A 333 2.32 -20.76 12.19
CA PHE A 333 3.66 -20.52 11.64
C PHE A 333 4.16 -21.73 10.85
N TYR A 334 4.22 -22.91 11.48
CA TYR A 334 4.74 -24.12 10.85
C TYR A 334 4.03 -24.48 9.54
N THR A 335 2.70 -24.40 9.50
CA THR A 335 1.92 -24.75 8.31
C THR A 335 2.00 -23.68 7.23
N HIS A 336 1.98 -22.41 7.61
CA HIS A 336 2.14 -21.27 6.69
C HIS A 336 3.47 -21.33 5.94
N GLU A 337 4.60 -21.43 6.67
CA GLU A 337 5.94 -21.43 6.08
C GLU A 337 6.14 -22.62 5.10
N LEU A 338 5.61 -23.80 5.44
CA LEU A 338 5.66 -24.96 4.56
C LEU A 338 4.84 -24.76 3.29
N ARG A 339 3.64 -24.19 3.43
CA ARG A 339 2.74 -23.97 2.30
C ARG A 339 3.25 -22.88 1.36
N GLU A 340 3.85 -21.83 1.90
CA GLU A 340 4.50 -20.81 1.09
C GLU A 340 5.69 -21.40 0.31
N LEU A 341 6.51 -22.27 0.93
CA LEU A 341 7.58 -22.99 0.23
C LEU A 341 7.07 -23.83 -0.95
N GLU A 342 5.96 -24.55 -0.78
CA GLU A 342 5.34 -25.31 -1.88
C GLU A 342 4.95 -24.41 -3.05
N ARG A 343 4.37 -23.24 -2.77
CA ARG A 343 4.00 -22.26 -3.79
C ARG A 343 5.22 -21.70 -4.52
N TYR A 344 6.29 -21.41 -3.80
CA TYR A 344 7.57 -21.01 -4.38
C TYR A 344 8.12 -22.05 -5.37
N ARG A 345 8.09 -23.33 -4.98
CA ARG A 345 8.50 -24.44 -5.85
C ARG A 345 7.59 -24.58 -7.07
N ALA A 346 6.29 -24.41 -6.90
CA ALA A 346 5.32 -24.41 -8.01
C ALA A 346 5.56 -23.25 -9.01
N LEU A 347 6.09 -22.13 -8.54
CA LEU A 347 6.52 -21.00 -9.37
C LEU A 347 7.91 -21.19 -10.01
N GLY A 348 8.57 -22.32 -9.76
CA GLY A 348 9.91 -22.61 -10.28
C GLY A 348 11.03 -21.82 -9.62
N VAL A 349 10.78 -21.21 -8.45
CA VAL A 349 11.83 -20.54 -7.68
C VAL A 349 12.66 -21.59 -6.95
N ALA A 350 13.97 -21.59 -7.19
CA ALA A 350 14.89 -22.52 -6.54
C ALA A 350 14.92 -22.30 -5.01
N ASP A 351 15.10 -23.37 -4.27
CA ASP A 351 15.22 -23.33 -2.81
C ASP A 351 16.40 -22.43 -2.39
N GLY A 352 16.21 -21.62 -1.34
CA GLY A 352 17.20 -20.63 -0.86
C GLY A 352 17.28 -19.34 -1.69
N VAL A 353 16.63 -19.25 -2.85
CA VAL A 353 16.51 -17.99 -3.62
C VAL A 353 15.28 -17.22 -3.13
N GLN A 354 15.43 -15.91 -2.89
CA GLN A 354 14.35 -15.05 -2.41
C GLN A 354 13.23 -14.89 -3.45
N GLY A 355 13.57 -14.74 -4.73
CA GLY A 355 12.63 -14.48 -5.83
C GLY A 355 11.88 -13.15 -5.69
N ASN A 356 11.12 -12.77 -6.71
CA ASN A 356 10.17 -11.65 -6.65
C ASN A 356 8.72 -12.17 -6.67
N VAL A 357 8.44 -13.14 -5.80
CA VAL A 357 7.12 -13.82 -5.74
C VAL A 357 6.49 -13.80 -4.35
N TRP A 358 7.23 -13.30 -3.36
CA TRP A 358 6.88 -13.38 -1.94
C TRP A 358 5.45 -12.96 -1.68
N ASN A 359 5.03 -11.77 -2.10
CA ASN A 359 3.69 -11.29 -1.76
C ASN A 359 2.57 -12.22 -2.26
N ASN A 360 2.69 -12.74 -3.48
CA ASN A 360 1.64 -13.60 -4.06
C ASN A 360 1.64 -14.98 -3.42
N ALA A 361 2.82 -15.55 -3.16
CA ALA A 361 2.95 -16.84 -2.48
C ALA A 361 2.51 -16.76 -1.01
N HIS A 362 2.98 -15.74 -0.27
CA HIS A 362 2.64 -15.46 1.13
C HIS A 362 1.15 -15.25 1.31
N THR A 363 0.56 -14.33 0.53
CA THR A 363 -0.88 -14.05 0.62
C THR A 363 -1.71 -15.29 0.33
N ALA A 364 -1.38 -16.06 -0.71
CA ALA A 364 -2.14 -17.26 -1.03
C ALA A 364 -1.97 -18.38 0.01
N ALA A 365 -0.83 -18.45 0.72
CA ALA A 365 -0.64 -19.37 1.84
C ALA A 365 -1.51 -18.96 3.06
N LEU A 366 -1.65 -17.66 3.33
CA LEU A 366 -2.59 -17.18 4.36
C LEU A 366 -4.04 -17.52 3.99
N GLU A 367 -4.42 -17.32 2.72
CA GLU A 367 -5.76 -17.67 2.23
C GLU A 367 -6.03 -19.18 2.32
N ASP A 368 -5.02 -20.03 2.06
CA ASP A 368 -5.17 -21.49 2.16
C ASP A 368 -5.65 -21.92 3.55
N TYR A 369 -5.20 -21.23 4.60
CA TYR A 369 -5.48 -21.55 6.00
C TYR A 369 -6.46 -20.57 6.66
N ARG A 370 -7.00 -19.62 5.90
CA ARG A 370 -7.91 -18.56 6.35
C ARG A 370 -7.33 -17.69 7.48
N ILE A 371 -6.03 -17.44 7.42
CA ILE A 371 -5.28 -16.70 8.43
C ILE A 371 -5.44 -15.19 8.16
N ASN A 372 -5.83 -14.43 9.18
CA ASN A 372 -5.74 -12.98 9.16
C ASN A 372 -4.64 -12.52 10.13
N GLU A 373 -3.52 -12.01 9.63
CA GLU A 373 -2.35 -11.66 10.45
C GLU A 373 -2.63 -10.59 11.55
N ASN A 374 -3.75 -9.89 11.48
CA ASN A 374 -4.18 -8.95 12.54
C ASN A 374 -4.90 -9.63 13.72
N ARG A 375 -5.35 -10.88 13.54
CA ARG A 375 -6.11 -11.68 14.53
C ARG A 375 -5.38 -12.98 14.87
N ASP A 376 -4.77 -13.60 13.88
CA ASP A 376 -4.08 -14.89 13.88
C ASP A 376 -2.58 -14.65 13.69
N PHE A 377 -1.85 -14.49 14.80
CA PHE A 377 -0.43 -14.13 14.74
C PHE A 377 0.42 -15.28 14.22
N LEU A 378 1.27 -15.01 13.21
CA LEU A 378 2.34 -15.91 12.75
C LEU A 378 3.48 -16.03 13.76
N TYR A 379 3.67 -15.01 14.61
CA TYR A 379 4.78 -14.96 15.56
C TYR A 379 4.26 -14.86 16.99
N THR A 380 4.91 -15.56 17.91
CA THR A 380 4.66 -15.33 19.34
C THR A 380 5.11 -13.92 19.76
N GLU A 381 4.56 -13.39 20.85
CA GLU A 381 4.93 -12.06 21.37
C GLU A 381 6.44 -11.91 21.58
N ALA A 382 7.11 -12.96 22.06
CA ALA A 382 8.56 -12.98 22.23
C ALA A 382 9.32 -12.90 20.89
N ALA A 383 8.81 -13.57 19.85
CA ALA A 383 9.36 -13.52 18.50
C ALA A 383 9.17 -12.13 17.87
N GLN A 384 7.96 -11.57 17.97
CA GLN A 384 7.64 -10.21 17.49
C GLN A 384 8.56 -9.18 18.17
N SER A 385 8.66 -9.22 19.50
CA SER A 385 9.52 -8.31 20.28
C SER A 385 11.02 -8.45 19.96
N ALA A 386 11.47 -9.60 19.45
CA ALA A 386 12.85 -9.77 19.02
C ALA A 386 13.07 -9.22 17.61
N GLY A 387 12.15 -9.50 16.68
CA GLY A 387 12.15 -8.88 15.35
C GLY A 387 12.14 -7.36 15.43
N ASP A 388 11.24 -6.78 16.23
CA ASP A 388 11.16 -5.32 16.42
C ASP A 388 12.48 -4.71 16.92
N ARG A 389 13.20 -5.42 17.81
CA ARG A 389 14.51 -4.98 18.31
C ARG A 389 15.60 -5.10 17.25
N GLN A 390 15.59 -6.17 16.47
CA GLN A 390 16.52 -6.37 15.36
C GLN A 390 16.36 -5.25 14.32
N ASP A 391 15.13 -5.03 13.86
CA ASP A 391 14.81 -4.00 12.87
C ASP A 391 15.18 -2.61 13.37
N HIS A 392 14.90 -2.30 14.63
CA HIS A 392 15.30 -1.02 15.23
C HIS A 392 16.83 -0.86 15.24
N ALA A 393 17.57 -1.92 15.58
CA ALA A 393 19.03 -1.89 15.57
C ALA A 393 19.60 -1.75 14.16
N ASP A 394 19.01 -2.41 13.16
CA ASP A 394 19.46 -2.34 11.77
C ASP A 394 19.13 -0.97 11.15
N ALA A 395 17.98 -0.38 11.46
CA ALA A 395 17.64 0.98 11.07
C ALA A 395 18.64 2.02 11.62
N LEU A 396 19.11 1.83 12.86
CA LEU A 396 20.13 2.69 13.47
C LEU A 396 21.53 2.50 12.88
N ARG A 397 21.84 1.34 12.28
CA ARG A 397 23.13 1.06 11.63
C ARG A 397 23.20 1.59 10.19
N GLY A 398 22.04 1.88 9.59
CA GLY A 398 21.92 2.51 8.27
C GLY A 398 22.03 4.04 8.28
N LEU A 399 22.08 4.65 9.47
CA LEU A 399 22.39 6.06 9.72
C LEU A 399 23.89 6.20 10.05
#